data_AF-A0A4R5AAS8-F1
#
_entry.id   AF-A0A4R5AAS8-F1
#
_cell.length_a   1.000
_cell.length_b   1.000
_cell.length_c   1.000
_cell.angle_alpha   90.00
_cell.angle_beta   90.00
_cell.angle_gamma   90.00
#
_symmetry.space_group_name_H-M   'P 1'
#
loop_
_entity.id
_entity.type
_entity.pdbx_description
1 polymer ?
#
loop_
_entity_poly.entity_id
_entity_poly.type
_entity_poly.pdbx_seq_one_letter_code
_entity_poly.pdbx_strand_id
1 'polypeptide(L)'
;MVLVDAGTYPEAVVVDKPDVTIRGADRNAVVVDGEGERAIGILGIADGVRVQNLTATRHTLAGVLISGVHDASGNVPGDGYSSEAPEEELLQRYEVRNVTATNNGLYGIYAFHSQHGAIVDSYASGGADSGLYLGQCEDCDAVVTGNVAERNAVGFENANASGGVLITGNRFAGNRVGLTLTSDYQEAFVPQRDNLVVGNVITDNVQADSPAQAEGGF
;
A
#
# COMPACT_ATOMS: atom_id res chain seq x y z
N MET A 1 20.59 -4.66 5.20
CA MET A 1 19.64 -4.07 6.16
C MET A 1 20.11 -2.68 6.54
N VAL A 2 19.19 -1.72 6.57
CA VAL A 2 19.36 -0.35 7.05
C VAL A 2 18.50 -0.19 8.30
N LEU A 3 19.15 0.07 9.44
CA LEU A 3 18.46 0.38 10.70
C LEU A 3 18.46 1.89 10.87
N VAL A 4 17.28 2.46 11.13
CA VAL A 4 17.06 3.90 11.29
C VAL A 4 16.76 4.18 12.75
N ASP A 5 17.56 5.02 13.38
CA ASP A 5 17.33 5.44 14.76
C ASP A 5 16.18 6.45 14.87
N ALA A 6 15.74 6.73 16.09
CA ALA A 6 14.67 7.69 16.34
C ALA A 6 14.97 9.07 15.73
N GLY A 7 13.97 9.64 15.07
CA GLY A 7 14.06 10.94 14.41
C GLY A 7 12.88 11.21 13.48
N THR A 8 12.73 12.46 13.10
CA THR A 8 11.83 12.89 12.01
C THR A 8 12.68 13.21 10.78
N TYR A 9 12.39 12.51 9.68
CA TYR A 9 13.15 12.52 8.45
C TYR A 9 12.30 13.15 7.35
N PRO A 10 12.58 14.39 6.92
CA PRO A 10 11.87 15.05 5.83
C PRO A 10 12.37 14.52 4.47
N GLU A 11 12.09 13.24 4.19
CA GLU A 11 12.73 12.47 3.12
C GLU A 11 11.72 11.72 2.25
N ALA A 12 12.17 11.41 1.03
CA ALA A 12 11.56 10.43 0.13
C ALA A 12 12.68 9.45 -0.26
N VAL A 13 12.48 8.17 0.02
CA VAL A 13 13.52 7.13 -0.10
C VAL A 13 13.14 6.16 -1.20
N VAL A 14 14.05 5.96 -2.15
CA VAL A 14 13.94 4.92 -3.18
C VAL A 14 14.87 3.76 -2.83
N VAL A 15 14.32 2.55 -2.84
CA VAL A 15 15.06 1.30 -2.61
C VAL A 15 15.10 0.51 -3.91
N ASP A 16 16.23 0.60 -4.59
CA ASP A 16 16.48 0.04 -5.92
C ASP A 16 17.42 -1.17 -5.91
N LYS A 17 17.72 -1.71 -4.73
CA LYS A 17 18.55 -2.90 -4.55
C LYS A 17 17.73 -4.05 -3.96
N PRO A 18 17.94 -5.28 -4.46
CA PRO A 18 17.19 -6.42 -3.97
C PRO A 18 17.55 -6.74 -2.52
N ASP A 19 16.57 -7.32 -1.82
CA ASP A 19 16.70 -7.82 -0.44
C ASP A 19 17.16 -6.79 0.60
N VAL A 20 16.86 -5.51 0.34
CA VAL A 20 17.07 -4.44 1.31
C VAL A 20 15.89 -4.37 2.28
N THR A 21 16.22 -4.41 3.57
CA THR A 21 15.28 -4.08 4.64
C THR A 21 15.58 -2.67 5.16
N ILE A 22 14.59 -1.78 5.13
CA ILE A 22 14.56 -0.54 5.90
C ILE A 22 13.75 -0.80 7.17
N ARG A 23 14.38 -0.64 8.33
CA ARG A 23 13.73 -0.86 9.62
C ARG A 23 13.96 0.32 10.54
N GLY A 24 12.90 0.90 11.08
CA GLY A 24 13.02 1.83 12.20
C GLY A 24 13.34 1.11 13.51
N ALA A 25 14.11 1.73 14.40
CA ALA A 25 14.38 1.21 15.73
C ALA A 25 13.12 1.21 16.62
N ASP A 26 12.22 2.16 16.38
CA ASP A 26 10.93 2.30 17.06
C ASP A 26 9.90 2.87 16.09
N ARG A 27 8.75 2.19 15.95
CA ARG A 27 7.67 2.56 15.04
C ARG A 27 7.16 3.99 15.24
N ASN A 28 7.10 4.45 16.49
CA ASN A 28 6.53 5.75 16.85
C ASN A 28 7.58 6.86 16.89
N ALA A 29 8.87 6.51 17.03
CA ALA A 29 9.95 7.50 17.10
C ALA A 29 10.68 7.69 15.77
N VAL A 30 10.56 6.75 14.81
CA VAL A 30 11.10 6.89 13.45
C VAL A 30 9.98 7.35 12.52
N VAL A 31 10.02 8.62 12.12
CA VAL A 31 8.98 9.26 11.31
C VAL A 31 9.58 9.74 10.00
N VAL A 32 9.18 9.12 8.90
CA VAL A 32 9.40 9.63 7.54
C VAL A 32 8.26 10.59 7.22
N ASP A 33 8.59 11.85 6.97
CA ASP A 33 7.63 12.93 6.87
C ASP A 33 7.71 13.63 5.52
N GLY A 34 6.63 13.56 4.74
CA GLY A 34 6.57 14.18 3.43
C GLY A 34 6.42 15.71 3.46
N GLU A 35 6.12 16.28 4.63
CA GLU A 35 5.85 17.71 4.87
C GLU A 35 4.67 18.29 4.07
N GLY A 36 3.88 17.44 3.40
CA GLY A 36 2.87 17.85 2.43
C GLY A 36 3.45 18.23 1.07
N GLU A 37 4.74 17.95 0.82
CA GLU A 37 5.46 18.34 -0.39
C GLU A 37 5.95 17.12 -1.20
N ARG A 38 6.37 16.04 -0.51
CA ARG A 38 6.96 14.85 -1.15
C ARG A 38 5.89 13.82 -1.46
N ALA A 39 5.99 13.20 -2.64
CA ALA A 39 5.00 12.24 -3.11
C ALA A 39 4.98 10.93 -2.32
N ILE A 40 6.14 10.30 -2.13
CA ILE A 40 6.24 8.95 -1.58
C ILE A 40 7.27 8.94 -0.45
N GLY A 41 6.94 8.29 0.68
CA GLY A 41 7.87 8.15 1.79
C GLY A 41 8.93 7.11 1.53
N ILE A 42 8.53 5.84 1.47
CA ILE A 42 9.41 4.73 1.06
C ILE A 42 8.88 4.11 -0.22
N LEU A 43 9.68 4.14 -1.28
CA LEU A 43 9.43 3.47 -2.55
C LEU A 43 10.37 2.27 -2.71
N GLY A 44 9.81 1.06 -2.76
CA GLY A 44 10.53 -0.16 -3.14
C GLY A 44 10.28 -0.52 -4.60
N ILE A 45 11.36 -0.59 -5.38
CA ILE A 45 11.33 -0.92 -6.83
C ILE A 45 12.24 -2.09 -7.18
N ALA A 46 12.62 -2.88 -6.18
CA ALA A 46 13.45 -4.06 -6.34
C ALA A 46 12.89 -5.23 -5.55
N ASP A 47 13.22 -6.44 -5.98
CA ASP A 47 12.79 -7.67 -5.34
C ASP A 47 13.21 -7.77 -3.87
N GLY A 48 12.33 -8.29 -3.02
CA GLY A 48 12.64 -8.56 -1.62
C GLY A 48 12.77 -7.32 -0.74
N VAL A 49 12.27 -6.15 -1.18
CA VAL A 49 12.25 -4.96 -0.32
C VAL A 49 11.35 -5.18 0.89
N ARG A 50 11.84 -4.79 2.07
CA ARG A 50 11.14 -4.93 3.35
C ARG A 50 11.12 -3.59 4.08
N VAL A 51 9.94 -3.09 4.45
CA VAL A 51 9.76 -1.83 5.18
C VAL A 51 9.12 -2.13 6.53
N GLN A 52 9.79 -1.76 7.62
CA GLN A 52 9.42 -2.26 8.93
C GLN A 52 9.55 -1.24 10.06
N ASN A 53 8.64 -1.31 11.04
CA ASN A 53 8.78 -0.66 12.35
C ASN A 53 9.07 0.86 12.28
N LEU A 54 8.31 1.60 11.45
CA LEU A 54 8.42 3.05 11.29
C LEU A 54 7.05 3.70 11.01
N THR A 55 7.02 5.02 11.04
CA THR A 55 5.86 5.84 10.63
C THR A 55 6.15 6.59 9.33
N ALA A 56 5.21 6.60 8.39
CA ALA A 56 5.25 7.41 7.17
C ALA A 56 4.01 8.31 7.11
N THR A 57 4.22 9.63 7.02
CA THR A 57 3.12 10.61 7.15
C THR A 57 3.29 11.82 6.25
N ARG A 58 2.18 12.49 5.93
CA ARG A 58 2.14 13.75 5.17
C ARG A 58 2.80 13.68 3.79
N HIS A 59 2.79 12.52 3.14
CA HIS A 59 3.17 12.39 1.74
C HIS A 59 1.99 12.74 0.83
N THR A 60 2.24 13.30 -0.36
CA THR A 60 1.15 13.72 -1.26
C THR A 60 0.56 12.57 -2.08
N LEU A 61 1.24 11.42 -2.16
CA LEU A 61 0.75 10.20 -2.81
C LEU A 61 0.63 9.04 -1.83
N ALA A 62 1.76 8.48 -1.35
CA ALA A 62 1.77 7.24 -0.56
C ALA A 62 2.77 7.29 0.61
N GLY A 63 2.43 6.67 1.74
CA GLY A 63 3.39 6.47 2.83
C GLY A 63 4.47 5.45 2.47
N VAL A 64 4.03 4.28 2.02
CA VAL A 64 4.91 3.22 1.47
C VAL A 64 4.33 2.74 0.15
N LEU A 65 5.17 2.66 -0.87
CA LEU A 65 4.83 2.09 -2.18
C LEU A 65 5.83 0.99 -2.53
N ILE A 66 5.34 -0.20 -2.85
CA ILE A 66 6.11 -1.25 -3.52
C ILE A 66 5.55 -1.35 -4.94
N SER A 67 6.38 -1.09 -5.95
CA SER A 67 5.91 -1.05 -7.34
C SER A 67 6.89 -1.72 -8.30
N GLY A 68 6.40 -2.71 -9.04
CA GLY A 68 7.11 -3.21 -10.22
C GLY A 68 7.07 -2.24 -11.39
N VAL A 69 6.05 -1.37 -11.48
CA VAL A 69 5.98 -0.34 -12.53
C VAL A 69 6.67 0.93 -12.04
N HIS A 70 7.73 1.35 -12.74
CA HIS A 70 8.42 2.61 -12.46
C HIS A 70 9.20 3.09 -13.69
N ASP A 71 9.36 4.40 -13.83
CA ASP A 71 10.32 4.97 -14.78
C ASP A 71 11.77 4.86 -14.26
N ALA A 72 12.74 5.23 -15.09
CA ALA A 72 14.16 5.19 -14.73
C ALA A 72 14.55 6.10 -13.54
N SER A 73 13.68 7.02 -13.12
CA SER A 73 13.85 7.89 -11.95
C SER A 73 13.13 7.36 -10.70
N GLY A 74 12.46 6.21 -10.80
CA GLY A 74 11.62 5.66 -9.74
C GLY A 74 10.26 6.34 -9.62
N ASN A 75 9.76 7.04 -10.64
CA ASN A 75 8.37 7.51 -10.60
C ASN A 75 7.45 6.39 -11.06
N VAL A 76 6.34 6.18 -10.35
CA VAL A 76 5.28 5.29 -10.81
C VAL A 76 4.37 6.09 -11.75
N PRO A 77 4.33 5.78 -13.07
CA PRO A 77 3.53 6.55 -14.02
C PRO A 77 2.04 6.36 -13.73
N GLY A 78 1.28 7.46 -13.60
CA GLY A 78 -0.18 7.39 -13.46
C GLY A 78 -0.91 7.18 -14.79
N ASP A 79 -0.36 7.72 -15.87
CA ASP A 79 -0.99 7.89 -17.19
C ASP A 79 -0.15 7.32 -18.35
N GLY A 80 1.10 6.93 -18.09
CA GLY A 80 2.00 6.30 -19.08
C GLY A 80 1.90 4.78 -19.17
N TYR A 81 1.08 4.15 -18.31
CA TYR A 81 0.89 2.71 -18.24
C TYR A 81 -0.25 2.24 -19.15
N SER A 82 -0.09 1.08 -19.80
CA SER A 82 -1.15 0.45 -20.58
C SER A 82 -1.63 -0.82 -19.87
N SER A 83 -2.89 -0.84 -19.44
CA SER A 83 -3.54 -2.04 -18.92
C SER A 83 -3.70 -3.15 -19.96
N GLU A 84 -3.67 -2.79 -21.26
CA GLU A 84 -3.80 -3.74 -22.37
C GLU A 84 -2.51 -4.50 -22.68
N ALA A 85 -1.35 -3.95 -22.27
CA ALA A 85 -0.03 -4.53 -22.50
C ALA A 85 0.87 -4.32 -21.28
N PRO A 86 0.56 -4.98 -20.14
CA PRO A 86 1.36 -4.87 -18.92
C PRO A 86 2.81 -5.28 -19.16
N GLU A 87 3.72 -4.73 -18.35
CA GLU A 87 5.06 -5.32 -18.19
C GLU A 87 4.93 -6.79 -17.77
N GLU A 88 5.75 -7.65 -18.37
CA GLU A 88 5.64 -9.10 -18.16
C GLU A 88 6.20 -9.53 -16.79
N GLU A 89 7.17 -8.78 -16.24
CA GLU A 89 7.86 -9.16 -15.01
C GLU A 89 7.32 -8.39 -13.80
N LEU A 90 6.60 -9.11 -12.94
CA LEU A 90 6.10 -8.58 -11.67
C LEU A 90 7.25 -8.51 -10.65
N LEU A 91 7.26 -7.48 -9.80
CA LEU A 91 8.24 -7.36 -8.70
C LEU A 91 8.05 -8.54 -7.73
N GLN A 92 9.13 -9.23 -7.39
CA GLN A 92 9.08 -10.45 -6.61
C GLN A 92 9.45 -10.19 -5.15
N ARG A 93 8.62 -10.69 -4.23
CA ARG A 93 8.84 -10.67 -2.78
C ARG A 93 8.82 -9.26 -2.22
N TYR A 94 7.98 -9.02 -1.22
CA TYR A 94 8.05 -7.81 -0.42
C TYR A 94 7.44 -8.03 0.96
N GLU A 95 7.78 -7.16 1.91
CA GLU A 95 7.07 -7.12 3.18
C GLU A 95 6.94 -5.68 3.69
N VAL A 96 5.72 -5.29 4.06
CA VAL A 96 5.47 -4.09 4.86
C VAL A 96 4.93 -4.54 6.21
N ARG A 97 5.69 -4.35 7.27
CA ARG A 97 5.36 -4.89 8.60
C ARG A 97 5.46 -3.86 9.72
N ASN A 98 4.43 -3.81 10.57
CA ASN A 98 4.41 -2.94 11.74
C ASN A 98 4.72 -1.47 11.37
N VAL A 99 4.08 -0.99 10.29
CA VAL A 99 4.20 0.39 9.81
C VAL A 99 2.96 1.18 10.20
N THR A 100 3.15 2.45 10.60
CA THR A 100 2.06 3.44 10.68
C THR A 100 2.09 4.30 9.43
N ALA A 101 1.06 4.27 8.60
CA ALA A 101 0.92 5.15 7.44
C ALA A 101 -0.30 6.07 7.63
N THR A 102 -0.08 7.36 7.88
CA THR A 102 -1.18 8.27 8.25
C THR A 102 -1.13 9.58 7.50
N ASN A 103 -2.28 10.17 7.20
CA ASN A 103 -2.39 11.50 6.59
C ASN A 103 -1.54 11.63 5.31
N ASN A 104 -1.50 10.56 4.51
CA ASN A 104 -0.91 10.59 3.18
C ASN A 104 -2.03 10.89 2.18
N GLY A 105 -1.70 11.53 1.05
CA GLY A 105 -2.67 12.12 0.13
C GLY A 105 -3.65 11.10 -0.43
N LEU A 106 -3.15 10.04 -1.07
CA LEU A 106 -4.00 8.99 -1.63
C LEU A 106 -3.92 7.73 -0.78
N TYR A 107 -2.74 7.11 -0.71
CA TYR A 107 -2.54 5.76 -0.18
C TYR A 107 -1.78 5.75 1.14
N GLY A 108 -2.13 4.83 2.04
CA GLY A 108 -1.30 4.52 3.21
C GLY A 108 -0.12 3.62 2.83
N ILE A 109 -0.42 2.35 2.58
CA ILE A 109 0.52 1.33 2.10
C ILE A 109 -0.02 0.79 0.77
N TYR A 110 0.79 0.87 -0.28
CA TYR A 110 0.40 0.54 -1.64
C TYR A 110 1.37 -0.51 -2.21
N ALA A 111 0.86 -1.72 -2.50
CA ALA A 111 1.59 -2.73 -3.25
C ALA A 111 0.96 -2.90 -4.65
N PHE A 112 1.76 -2.66 -5.68
CA PHE A 112 1.31 -2.60 -7.07
C PHE A 112 2.25 -3.42 -7.95
N HIS A 113 1.70 -4.18 -8.90
CA HIS A 113 2.50 -4.90 -9.89
C HIS A 113 3.61 -5.76 -9.25
N SER A 114 3.22 -6.52 -8.22
CA SER A 114 4.14 -7.29 -7.37
C SER A 114 3.51 -8.58 -6.82
N GLN A 115 4.34 -9.59 -6.55
CA GLN A 115 3.96 -10.93 -6.09
C GLN A 115 4.74 -11.37 -4.84
N HIS A 116 4.29 -12.45 -4.20
CA HIS A 116 4.91 -13.12 -3.06
C HIS A 116 5.12 -12.18 -1.86
N GLY A 117 4.08 -11.40 -1.57
CA GLY A 117 4.14 -10.25 -0.68
C GLY A 117 3.37 -10.39 0.62
N ALA A 118 3.68 -9.51 1.57
CA ALA A 118 2.92 -9.43 2.81
C ALA A 118 2.76 -7.99 3.33
N ILE A 119 1.54 -7.63 3.72
CA ILE A 119 1.22 -6.42 4.48
C ILE A 119 0.70 -6.86 5.84
N VAL A 120 1.48 -6.61 6.89
CA VAL A 120 1.32 -7.27 8.19
C VAL A 120 1.37 -6.29 9.36
N ASP A 121 0.49 -6.46 10.34
CA ASP A 121 0.49 -5.74 11.63
C ASP A 121 0.61 -4.20 11.51
N SER A 122 0.13 -3.64 10.40
CA SER A 122 0.28 -2.22 10.06
C SER A 122 -0.99 -1.43 10.35
N TYR A 123 -0.84 -0.12 10.51
CA TYR A 123 -1.95 0.81 10.72
C TYR A 123 -1.99 1.83 9.58
N ALA A 124 -3.17 2.04 8.99
CA ALA A 124 -3.38 3.03 7.95
C ALA A 124 -4.60 3.92 8.22
N SER A 125 -4.45 5.24 8.07
CA SER A 125 -5.55 6.18 8.31
C SER A 125 -5.42 7.51 7.55
N GLY A 126 -6.55 8.09 7.15
CA GLY A 126 -6.60 9.41 6.53
C GLY A 126 -6.22 9.46 5.05
N GLY A 127 -6.17 8.33 4.33
CA GLY A 127 -5.99 8.32 2.88
C GLY A 127 -7.26 8.73 2.14
N ALA A 128 -7.13 9.59 1.10
CA ALA A 128 -8.23 9.96 0.20
C ALA A 128 -8.43 8.95 -0.93
N ASP A 129 -7.66 7.88 -0.96
CA ASP A 129 -7.95 6.66 -1.70
C ASP A 129 -8.07 5.53 -0.67
N SER A 130 -7.11 4.60 -0.62
CA SER A 130 -7.15 3.48 0.33
C SER A 130 -6.08 3.56 1.42
N GLY A 131 -6.44 3.07 2.61
CA GLY A 131 -5.48 2.88 3.69
C GLY A 131 -4.43 1.82 3.30
N LEU A 132 -4.90 0.69 2.77
CA LEU A 132 -4.09 -0.42 2.31
C LEU A 132 -4.54 -0.79 0.90
N TYR A 133 -3.61 -0.86 -0.05
CA TYR A 133 -3.89 -1.22 -1.44
C TYR A 133 -3.04 -2.41 -1.86
N LEU A 134 -3.66 -3.36 -2.55
CA LEU A 134 -2.99 -4.46 -3.23
C LEU A 134 -3.60 -4.63 -4.63
N GLY A 135 -2.83 -4.36 -5.68
CA GLY A 135 -3.36 -4.44 -7.04
C GLY A 135 -2.38 -4.89 -8.11
N GLN A 136 -2.97 -5.18 -9.27
CA GLN A 136 -2.30 -5.50 -10.52
C GLN A 136 -1.31 -6.69 -10.44
N CYS A 137 -1.80 -7.88 -10.11
CA CYS A 137 -1.00 -9.11 -10.23
C CYS A 137 -1.88 -10.33 -10.54
N GLU A 138 -1.32 -11.28 -11.28
CA GLU A 138 -1.81 -12.66 -11.33
C GLU A 138 -0.91 -13.53 -10.45
N ASP A 139 -1.38 -14.69 -9.99
CA ASP A 139 -0.64 -15.57 -9.07
C ASP A 139 0.05 -14.79 -7.93
N CYS A 140 -0.64 -13.77 -7.40
CA CYS A 140 -0.09 -12.79 -6.46
C CYS A 140 0.59 -13.42 -5.24
N ASP A 141 0.03 -14.53 -4.71
CA ASP A 141 0.54 -15.21 -3.51
C ASP A 141 0.87 -14.21 -2.38
N ALA A 142 -0.13 -13.44 -1.99
CA ALA A 142 0.04 -12.31 -1.08
C ALA A 142 -0.86 -12.43 0.15
N VAL A 143 -0.37 -11.97 1.30
CA VAL A 143 -1.14 -11.97 2.55
C VAL A 143 -1.28 -10.55 3.11
N VAL A 144 -2.53 -10.20 3.46
CA VAL A 144 -2.88 -8.97 4.18
C VAL A 144 -3.45 -9.39 5.52
N THR A 145 -2.69 -9.22 6.61
CA THR A 145 -3.08 -9.77 7.92
C THR A 145 -2.70 -8.93 9.13
N GLY A 146 -3.55 -8.95 10.16
CA GLY A 146 -3.32 -8.26 11.42
C GLY A 146 -3.34 -6.72 11.32
N ASN A 147 -3.79 -6.17 10.20
CA ASN A 147 -3.76 -4.73 9.98
C ASN A 147 -5.01 -4.04 10.55
N VAL A 148 -4.86 -2.74 10.82
CA VAL A 148 -5.97 -1.84 11.14
C VAL A 148 -6.01 -0.73 10.10
N ALA A 149 -7.14 -0.56 9.42
CA ALA A 149 -7.36 0.58 8.53
C ALA A 149 -8.65 1.31 8.94
N GLU A 150 -8.52 2.58 9.29
CA GLU A 150 -9.65 3.41 9.74
C GLU A 150 -9.60 4.84 9.22
N ARG A 151 -10.77 5.47 9.05
CA ARG A 151 -10.90 6.86 8.59
C ARG A 151 -10.22 7.12 7.24
N ASN A 152 -10.25 6.14 6.33
CA ASN A 152 -9.86 6.28 4.93
C ASN A 152 -11.10 6.40 4.03
N ALA A 153 -10.92 6.78 2.77
CA ALA A 153 -11.98 6.60 1.78
C ALA A 153 -12.25 5.09 1.59
N VAL A 154 -11.22 4.28 1.36
CA VAL A 154 -11.33 2.81 1.38
C VAL A 154 -10.40 2.22 2.45
N GLY A 155 -10.91 1.34 3.31
CA GLY A 155 -10.08 0.71 4.35
C GLY A 155 -9.00 -0.20 3.74
N PHE A 156 -9.44 -1.18 2.96
CA PHE A 156 -8.58 -2.01 2.11
C PHE A 156 -9.15 -2.09 0.70
N GLU A 157 -8.31 -1.86 -0.29
CA GLU A 157 -8.66 -1.95 -1.69
C GLU A 157 -7.83 -2.99 -2.41
N ASN A 158 -8.52 -3.83 -3.17
CA ASN A 158 -7.93 -4.77 -4.10
C ASN A 158 -8.49 -4.49 -5.49
N ALA A 159 -7.61 -4.21 -6.44
CA ALA A 159 -7.95 -4.07 -7.85
C ALA A 159 -7.09 -5.04 -8.67
N ASN A 160 -7.73 -5.96 -9.41
CA ASN A 160 -7.05 -6.92 -10.29
C ASN A 160 -5.86 -7.70 -9.68
N ALA A 161 -5.82 -7.88 -8.36
CA ALA A 161 -4.82 -8.72 -7.70
C ALA A 161 -5.44 -10.08 -7.38
N SER A 162 -5.04 -11.07 -8.17
CA SER A 162 -5.63 -12.41 -8.25
C SER A 162 -4.64 -13.53 -7.97
N GLY A 163 -5.15 -14.68 -7.54
CA GLY A 163 -4.34 -15.90 -7.35
C GLY A 163 -3.61 -15.92 -6.01
N GLY A 164 -4.19 -16.61 -5.02
CA GLY A 164 -3.52 -16.85 -3.74
C GLY A 164 -3.49 -15.65 -2.79
N VAL A 165 -4.39 -14.67 -2.96
CA VAL A 165 -4.48 -13.53 -2.03
C VAL A 165 -5.30 -13.91 -0.80
N LEU A 166 -4.71 -13.83 0.38
CA LEU A 166 -5.36 -14.07 1.67
C LEU A 166 -5.49 -12.77 2.46
N ILE A 167 -6.73 -12.36 2.73
CA ILE A 167 -7.05 -11.19 3.56
C ILE A 167 -7.68 -11.70 4.85
N THR A 168 -6.94 -11.65 5.96
CA THR A 168 -7.38 -12.29 7.22
C THR A 168 -7.00 -11.54 8.48
N GLY A 169 -7.83 -11.62 9.53
CA GLY A 169 -7.50 -11.06 10.84
C GLY A 169 -7.33 -9.53 10.86
N ASN A 170 -7.83 -8.81 9.86
CA ASN A 170 -7.74 -7.35 9.80
C ASN A 170 -8.96 -6.68 10.44
N ARG A 171 -8.81 -5.41 10.83
CA ARG A 171 -9.91 -4.54 11.24
C ARG A 171 -10.03 -3.36 10.28
N PHE A 172 -11.12 -3.32 9.52
CA PHE A 172 -11.46 -2.23 8.61
C PHE A 172 -12.71 -1.52 9.13
N ALA A 173 -12.50 -0.44 9.88
CA ALA A 173 -13.57 0.22 10.60
C ALA A 173 -13.53 1.74 10.48
N GLY A 174 -14.70 2.41 10.48
CA GLY A 174 -14.73 3.86 10.44
C GLY A 174 -14.27 4.48 9.12
N ASN A 175 -14.27 3.72 8.01
CA ASN A 175 -13.93 4.23 6.67
C ASN A 175 -15.19 4.67 5.92
N ARG A 176 -15.04 5.33 4.75
CA ARG A 176 -16.18 5.53 3.84
C ARG A 176 -16.65 4.17 3.31
N VAL A 177 -15.71 3.40 2.78
CA VAL A 177 -15.87 2.00 2.36
C VAL A 177 -14.92 1.14 3.16
N GLY A 178 -15.42 0.05 3.75
CA GLY A 178 -14.59 -0.83 4.58
C GLY A 178 -13.56 -1.62 3.77
N LEU A 179 -14.02 -2.28 2.71
CA LEU A 179 -13.19 -3.13 1.85
C LEU A 179 -13.80 -3.18 0.44
N THR A 180 -12.96 -3.13 -0.59
CA THR A 180 -13.33 -3.37 -1.99
C THR A 180 -12.50 -4.51 -2.57
N LEU A 181 -13.13 -5.31 -3.45
CA LEU A 181 -12.47 -6.26 -4.35
C LEU A 181 -13.03 -5.97 -5.75
N THR A 182 -12.23 -5.38 -6.63
CA THR A 182 -12.71 -4.78 -7.87
C THR A 182 -11.96 -5.35 -9.08
N SER A 183 -12.68 -5.42 -10.20
CA SER A 183 -12.07 -5.48 -11.51
C SER A 183 -12.04 -4.07 -12.07
N ASP A 184 -10.86 -3.50 -12.24
CA ASP A 184 -10.68 -2.16 -12.80
C ASP A 184 -10.08 -2.26 -14.21
N TYR A 185 -10.76 -1.68 -15.20
CA TYR A 185 -10.28 -1.70 -16.58
C TYR A 185 -9.06 -0.78 -16.80
N GLN A 186 -8.80 0.14 -15.88
CA GLN A 186 -7.65 1.04 -15.91
C GLN A 186 -6.36 0.34 -15.46
N GLU A 187 -6.46 -0.80 -14.75
CA GLU A 187 -5.33 -1.64 -14.36
C GLU A 187 -5.26 -2.91 -15.21
N ALA A 188 -4.06 -3.50 -15.33
CA ALA A 188 -3.90 -4.78 -16.03
C ALA A 188 -4.41 -5.97 -15.21
N PHE A 189 -4.40 -7.15 -15.83
CA PHE A 189 -4.76 -8.44 -15.21
C PHE A 189 -6.24 -8.56 -14.79
N VAL A 190 -7.12 -7.89 -15.54
CA VAL A 190 -8.57 -8.11 -15.44
C VAL A 190 -8.96 -9.52 -15.95
N PRO A 191 -10.03 -10.13 -15.40
CA PRO A 191 -10.78 -9.70 -14.22
C PRO A 191 -10.13 -10.17 -12.91
N GLN A 192 -10.48 -9.49 -11.83
CA GLN A 192 -10.15 -9.92 -10.47
C GLN A 192 -10.79 -11.29 -10.14
N ARG A 193 -10.02 -12.16 -9.47
CA ARG A 193 -10.46 -13.49 -9.04
C ARG A 193 -9.66 -14.04 -7.85
N ASP A 194 -10.18 -15.10 -7.23
CA ASP A 194 -9.43 -15.99 -6.33
C ASP A 194 -8.83 -15.33 -5.08
N ASN A 195 -9.56 -14.38 -4.47
CA ASN A 195 -9.23 -13.84 -3.15
C ASN A 195 -9.97 -14.61 -2.04
N LEU A 196 -9.28 -14.90 -0.93
CA LEU A 196 -9.87 -15.46 0.28
C LEU A 196 -9.95 -14.38 1.37
N VAL A 197 -11.17 -13.95 1.70
CA VAL A 197 -11.44 -13.01 2.78
C VAL A 197 -12.05 -13.77 3.97
N VAL A 198 -11.31 -13.87 5.08
CA VAL A 198 -11.74 -14.67 6.24
C VAL A 198 -11.31 -14.06 7.56
N GLY A 199 -12.16 -14.10 8.58
CA GLY A 199 -11.77 -13.68 9.94
C GLY A 199 -11.44 -12.19 10.11
N ASN A 200 -11.92 -11.32 9.23
CA ASN A 200 -11.78 -9.86 9.35
C ASN A 200 -12.96 -9.24 10.11
N VAL A 201 -12.71 -8.12 10.78
CA VAL A 201 -13.74 -7.26 11.38
C VAL A 201 -13.97 -6.07 10.45
N ILE A 202 -15.14 -6.00 9.83
CA ILE A 202 -15.54 -4.88 8.97
C ILE A 202 -16.78 -4.24 9.59
N THR A 203 -16.62 -3.09 10.25
CA THR A 203 -17.66 -2.49 11.10
C THR A 203 -17.67 -0.97 11.02
N ASP A 204 -18.83 -0.37 11.25
CA ASP A 204 -18.96 1.09 11.40
C ASP A 204 -18.33 1.89 10.23
N ASN A 205 -18.43 1.38 9.00
CA ASN A 205 -18.05 2.13 7.79
C ASN A 205 -19.22 3.02 7.34
N VAL A 206 -19.11 3.65 6.16
CA VAL A 206 -20.04 4.70 5.68
C VAL A 206 -19.91 5.98 6.52
N GLN A 207 -18.69 6.30 6.95
CA GLN A 207 -18.42 7.51 7.73
C GLN A 207 -18.43 8.76 6.85
N ALA A 208 -19.33 9.70 7.14
CA ALA A 208 -19.46 10.93 6.36
C ALA A 208 -18.28 11.90 6.59
N ASP A 209 -17.58 11.78 7.71
CA ASP A 209 -16.43 12.59 8.10
C ASP A 209 -15.08 11.96 7.69
N SER A 210 -15.07 10.77 7.09
CA SER A 210 -13.87 10.22 6.46
C SER A 210 -13.59 10.94 5.12
N PRO A 211 -12.34 10.86 4.61
CA PRO A 211 -12.03 11.24 3.24
C PRO A 211 -12.99 10.58 2.23
N ALA A 212 -13.26 11.30 1.13
CA ALA A 212 -13.94 10.77 -0.04
C ALA A 212 -12.90 10.37 -1.09
N GLN A 213 -13.22 9.38 -1.92
CA GLN A 213 -12.28 8.89 -2.92
C GLN A 213 -11.94 9.98 -3.93
N ALA A 214 -10.65 10.13 -4.25
CA ALA A 214 -10.12 11.26 -5.01
C ALA A 214 -10.68 11.39 -6.44
N GLU A 215 -11.07 10.28 -7.06
CA GLU A 215 -11.65 10.20 -8.41
C GLU A 215 -13.19 10.17 -8.39
N GLY A 216 -13.82 10.27 -7.21
CA GLY A 216 -15.28 10.25 -7.06
C GLY A 216 -15.90 8.85 -7.07
N GLY A 217 -15.10 7.80 -6.88
CA GLY A 217 -15.59 6.44 -6.65
C GLY A 217 -16.19 6.28 -5.25
N PHE A 218 -17.43 5.79 -5.18
CA PHE A 218 -18.19 5.44 -3.95
C PHE A 218 -18.63 6.60 -3.02
#